data_AF-A0A960A2K7-F1
#
_entry.id   AF-A0A960A2K7-F1
#
_cell.length_a   1.000
_cell.length_b   1.000
_cell.length_c   1.000
_cell.angle_alpha   90.00
_cell.angle_beta   90.00
_cell.angle_gamma   90.00
#
_symmetry.space_group_name_H-M   'P 1'
#
loop_
_entity.id
_entity.type
_entity.pdbx_description
1 polymer ?
#
loop_
_entity_poly.entity_id
_entity_poly.type
_entity_poly.pdbx_seq_one_letter_code
_entity_poly.pdbx_strand_id
1 'polypeptide(L)'
;MRIGHQVGAAVCLVALTLITACGGSDKTTNGPACDDGAMNGTETSVDCGGTQCGGCGIGQGCLVAADCDSRLCSDGFCACPTGYAPDAAGVCADVDECANGATCGEHATCYNNVGGYLCSCDIGYGGDGQTCTACEAGTWGQGCAKDCALEHCASGILCDVADGTVTSCAACEPGSWGSLCQSSCDLGDCSDAVVCDHDTGAVLGCT
;
A
#
# COMPACT_ATOMS: atom_id res chain seq x y z
N MET A 1 15.09 -24.45 24.01
CA MET A 1 14.71 -23.42 23.02
C MET A 1 13.19 -23.37 22.97
N ARG A 2 12.61 -22.17 22.95
CA ARG A 2 11.19 -21.80 23.13
C ARG A 2 10.76 -21.58 24.58
N ILE A 3 10.85 -20.32 24.97
CA ILE A 3 10.27 -19.72 26.17
C ILE A 3 8.82 -19.40 25.79
N GLY A 4 7.85 -20.14 26.35
CA GLY A 4 6.43 -19.93 26.11
C GLY A 4 5.85 -19.02 27.20
N HIS A 5 5.43 -17.82 26.81
CA HIS A 5 4.66 -16.90 27.64
C HIS A 5 3.19 -17.37 27.61
N GLN A 6 2.74 -17.99 28.70
CA GLN A 6 1.32 -18.28 28.95
C GLN A 6 0.89 -17.39 30.11
N VAL A 7 0.35 -16.22 29.79
CA VAL A 7 -0.42 -15.41 30.74
C VAL A 7 -1.88 -15.83 30.62
N GLY A 8 -2.45 -16.36 31.70
CA GLY A 8 -3.87 -16.69 31.77
C GLY A 8 -4.22 -18.02 32.42
N ALA A 9 -3.59 -18.38 33.56
CA ALA A 9 -4.15 -19.41 34.42
C ALA A 9 -5.03 -18.73 35.49
N ALA A 10 -6.34 -18.91 35.37
CA ALA A 10 -7.34 -18.47 36.33
C ALA A 10 -7.10 -19.15 37.69
N VAL A 11 -6.59 -18.39 38.67
CA VAL A 11 -6.52 -18.83 40.06
C VAL A 11 -7.85 -18.48 40.72
N CYS A 12 -8.77 -19.43 40.74
CA CYS A 12 -10.01 -19.34 41.51
C CYS A 12 -9.70 -19.78 42.95
N LEU A 13 -9.29 -18.83 43.80
CA LEU A 13 -9.09 -19.06 45.24
C LEU A 13 -10.46 -19.07 45.92
N VAL A 14 -10.85 -20.23 46.46
CA VAL A 14 -12.07 -20.41 47.25
C VAL A 14 -11.88 -19.71 48.60
N ALA A 15 -12.25 -18.44 48.69
CA ALA A 15 -12.32 -17.70 49.94
C ALA A 15 -13.74 -17.79 50.51
N LEU A 16 -13.80 -18.30 51.74
CA LEU A 16 -15.01 -18.58 52.52
C LEU A 16 -15.65 -17.28 53.05
N THR A 17 -16.07 -16.37 52.17
CA THR A 17 -16.89 -15.19 52.51
C THR A 17 -17.77 -14.83 51.32
N LEU A 18 -19.07 -14.70 51.56
CA LEU A 18 -20.11 -14.34 50.60
C LEU A 18 -19.70 -13.15 49.72
N ILE A 19 -19.47 -13.41 48.43
CA ILE A 19 -19.90 -12.66 47.22
C ILE A 19 -19.12 -13.27 46.05
N THR A 20 -19.80 -14.08 45.23
CA THR A 20 -19.32 -14.50 43.92
C THR A 20 -19.52 -13.32 42.97
N ALA A 21 -18.53 -12.44 42.84
CA ALA A 21 -18.46 -11.52 41.71
C ALA A 21 -17.63 -12.20 40.62
N CYS A 22 -18.31 -12.84 39.67
CA CYS A 22 -17.70 -13.18 38.39
C CYS A 22 -17.55 -11.83 37.65
N GLY A 23 -16.35 -11.26 37.67
CA GLY A 23 -16.05 -10.02 36.95
C GLY A 23 -15.96 -10.27 35.45
N GLY A 24 -17.11 -10.34 34.78
CA GLY A 24 -17.22 -10.02 33.37
C GLY A 24 -16.91 -8.53 33.20
N SER A 25 -16.09 -8.20 32.22
CA SER A 25 -15.77 -6.81 31.88
C SER A 25 -16.88 -6.25 30.99
N ASP A 26 -18.07 -6.02 31.54
CA ASP A 26 -19.22 -5.54 30.76
C ASP A 26 -19.22 -4.00 30.64
N LYS A 27 -19.55 -3.52 29.45
CA LYS A 27 -19.38 -2.14 28.93
C LYS A 27 -20.16 -1.10 29.76
N THR A 28 -19.59 -0.58 30.86
CA THR A 28 -20.28 0.43 31.68
C THR A 28 -20.16 1.86 31.12
N THR A 29 -21.13 2.24 30.27
CA THR A 29 -21.83 3.52 30.47
C THR A 29 -23.16 3.18 31.13
N ASN A 30 -23.19 3.35 32.45
CA ASN A 30 -24.21 2.81 33.35
C ASN A 30 -25.50 3.66 33.33
N GLY A 31 -26.27 3.59 32.24
CA GLY A 31 -27.69 3.95 32.22
C GLY A 31 -28.55 2.78 32.75
N PRO A 32 -29.77 3.02 33.28
CA PRO A 32 -30.56 1.99 33.97
C PRO A 32 -31.04 0.81 33.09
N ALA A 33 -30.77 0.83 31.78
CA ALA A 33 -31.41 -0.03 30.77
C ALA A 33 -30.44 -0.78 29.83
N CYS A 34 -29.16 -0.43 29.81
CA CYS A 34 -28.24 -0.85 28.73
C CYS A 34 -27.86 -2.35 28.70
N ASP A 35 -28.46 -3.19 29.54
CA ASP A 35 -28.21 -4.63 29.66
C ASP A 35 -29.49 -5.40 30.10
N ASP A 36 -30.68 -4.85 29.84
CA ASP A 36 -31.96 -5.38 30.37
C ASP A 36 -32.80 -6.16 29.33
N GLY A 37 -32.33 -6.25 28.09
CA GLY A 37 -32.97 -6.97 27.00
C GLY A 37 -34.15 -6.24 26.39
N ALA A 38 -34.39 -4.97 26.71
CA ALA A 38 -35.50 -4.18 26.22
C ALA A 38 -35.04 -2.82 25.67
N MET A 39 -35.40 -2.51 24.42
CA MET A 39 -35.12 -1.20 23.83
C MET A 39 -35.85 -0.07 24.57
N ASN A 40 -35.16 0.61 25.47
CA ASN A 40 -35.76 1.63 26.32
C ASN A 40 -34.79 2.79 26.66
N GLY A 41 -35.30 3.83 27.34
CA GLY A 41 -34.50 5.03 27.61
C GLY A 41 -34.07 5.77 26.33
N THR A 42 -32.76 5.91 26.11
CA THR A 42 -32.17 6.58 24.93
C THR A 42 -31.60 5.62 23.89
N GLU A 43 -31.79 4.32 24.06
CA GLU A 43 -31.26 3.29 23.17
C GLU A 43 -31.78 3.42 21.73
N THR A 44 -30.93 3.05 20.77
CA THR A 44 -31.29 2.98 19.35
C THR A 44 -31.38 1.55 18.82
N SER A 45 -30.89 0.59 19.60
CA SER A 45 -31.22 -0.83 19.50
C SER A 45 -31.22 -1.43 20.91
N VAL A 46 -31.75 -2.65 21.07
CA VAL A 46 -31.82 -3.32 22.39
C VAL A 46 -30.44 -3.28 23.06
N ASP A 47 -30.36 -2.67 24.25
CA ASP A 47 -29.17 -2.61 25.10
C ASP A 47 -27.97 -1.82 24.50
N CYS A 48 -28.19 -0.95 23.50
CA CYS A 48 -27.10 -0.16 22.92
C CYS A 48 -27.54 1.15 22.25
N GLY A 49 -26.54 2.00 21.99
CA GLY A 49 -26.69 3.28 21.31
C GLY A 49 -27.22 4.40 22.20
N GLY A 50 -27.48 5.54 21.58
CA GLY A 50 -27.88 6.76 22.28
C GLY A 50 -26.75 7.37 23.10
N THR A 51 -27.13 8.24 24.04
CA THR A 51 -26.17 8.97 24.88
C THR A 51 -25.76 8.22 26.15
N GLN A 52 -26.48 7.16 26.51
CA GLN A 52 -26.31 6.46 27.79
C GLN A 52 -25.66 5.08 27.68
N CYS A 53 -25.72 4.42 26.52
CA CYS A 53 -25.19 3.08 26.31
C CYS A 53 -23.97 3.09 25.38
N GLY A 54 -23.23 1.98 25.35
CA GLY A 54 -22.15 1.78 24.39
C GLY A 54 -22.67 1.71 22.94
N GLY A 55 -21.78 1.84 21.97
CA GLY A 55 -22.16 1.71 20.57
C GLY A 55 -22.72 0.34 20.24
N CYS A 56 -23.69 0.32 19.33
CA CYS A 56 -24.27 -0.86 18.74
C CYS A 56 -23.34 -1.48 17.69
N GLY A 57 -23.38 -2.80 17.57
CA GLY A 57 -22.67 -3.58 16.56
C GLY A 57 -23.31 -3.49 15.17
N ILE A 58 -22.66 -4.07 14.18
CA ILE A 58 -23.11 -4.03 12.78
C ILE A 58 -24.49 -4.69 12.61
N GLY A 59 -25.36 -4.04 11.83
CA GLY A 59 -26.73 -4.46 11.56
C GLY A 59 -27.74 -4.07 12.65
N GLN A 60 -27.31 -3.47 13.76
CA GLN A 60 -28.21 -2.98 14.81
C GLN A 60 -28.72 -1.56 14.51
N GLY A 61 -29.84 -1.19 15.12
CA GLY A 61 -30.49 0.11 14.89
C GLY A 61 -29.69 1.31 15.41
N CYS A 62 -29.72 2.41 14.64
CA CYS A 62 -29.05 3.67 14.98
C CYS A 62 -29.82 4.88 14.46
N LEU A 63 -29.59 6.05 15.05
CA LEU A 63 -30.11 7.34 14.58
C LEU A 63 -28.96 8.27 14.15
N VAL A 64 -27.81 8.17 14.80
CA VAL A 64 -26.61 8.94 14.52
C VAL A 64 -25.37 8.04 14.55
N ALA A 65 -24.28 8.50 13.93
CA ALA A 65 -23.00 7.78 13.91
C ALA A 65 -22.48 7.39 15.31
N ALA A 66 -22.75 8.21 16.34
CA ALA A 66 -22.29 7.92 17.71
C ALA A 66 -22.95 6.69 18.33
N ASP A 67 -24.11 6.25 17.80
CA ASP A 67 -24.83 5.08 18.28
C ASP A 67 -24.16 3.76 17.85
N CYS A 68 -23.17 3.80 16.95
CA CYS A 68 -22.52 2.63 16.40
C CYS A 68 -21.08 2.52 16.86
N ASP A 69 -20.64 1.30 17.20
CA ASP A 69 -19.22 1.01 17.47
C ASP A 69 -18.37 1.34 16.22
N SER A 70 -18.91 1.15 15.01
CA SER A 70 -18.27 1.49 13.73
C SER A 70 -18.24 2.98 13.39
N ARG A 71 -18.94 3.82 14.16
CA ARG A 71 -19.15 5.24 13.88
C ARG A 71 -19.86 5.54 12.56
N LEU A 72 -20.54 4.57 11.97
CA LEU A 72 -21.31 4.76 10.75
C LEU A 72 -22.73 4.20 10.91
N CYS A 73 -23.69 5.12 10.88
CA CYS A 73 -25.11 4.81 10.80
C CYS A 73 -25.57 5.03 9.35
N SER A 74 -25.95 3.95 8.65
CA SER A 74 -26.42 3.98 7.27
C SER A 74 -27.79 3.32 7.18
N ASP A 75 -28.77 4.01 6.59
CA ASP A 75 -30.14 3.52 6.42
C ASP A 75 -30.82 3.06 7.72
N GLY A 76 -30.47 3.69 8.84
CA GLY A 76 -30.99 3.37 10.17
C GLY A 76 -30.33 2.17 10.86
N PHE A 77 -29.26 1.63 10.26
CA PHE A 77 -28.49 0.52 10.83
C PHE A 77 -26.99 0.81 10.88
N CYS A 78 -26.32 0.27 11.89
CA CYS A 78 -24.87 0.37 11.99
C CYS A 78 -24.22 -0.44 10.87
N ALA A 79 -23.34 0.20 10.11
CA ALA A 79 -22.68 -0.39 8.95
C ALA A 79 -21.17 -0.21 9.04
N CYS A 80 -20.42 -0.94 8.21
CA CYS A 80 -19.00 -0.70 8.05
C CYS A 80 -18.74 0.40 7.01
N PRO A 81 -17.69 1.22 7.19
CA PRO A 81 -17.23 2.14 6.15
C PRO A 81 -16.92 1.40 4.84
N THR A 82 -16.93 2.13 3.72
CA THR A 82 -16.50 1.60 2.43
C THR A 82 -15.07 1.04 2.52
N GLY A 83 -14.85 -0.16 1.95
CA GLY A 83 -13.58 -0.90 2.06
C GLY A 83 -13.48 -1.78 3.31
N TYR A 84 -14.54 -1.88 4.11
CA TYR A 84 -14.56 -2.72 5.32
C TYR A 84 -15.76 -3.66 5.33
N ALA A 85 -15.59 -4.82 5.97
CA ALA A 85 -16.63 -5.80 6.20
C ALA A 85 -16.55 -6.33 7.64
N PRO A 86 -17.67 -6.77 8.24
CA PRO A 86 -17.64 -7.37 9.56
C PRO A 86 -16.85 -8.68 9.54
N ASP A 87 -15.89 -8.80 10.46
CA ASP A 87 -15.20 -10.05 10.74
C ASP A 87 -16.06 -11.02 11.56
N ALA A 88 -15.48 -12.15 11.98
CA ALA A 88 -16.18 -13.14 12.79
C ALA A 88 -16.65 -12.61 14.17
N ALA A 89 -16.07 -11.51 14.66
CA ALA A 89 -16.46 -10.84 15.89
C ALA A 89 -17.46 -9.69 15.67
N GLY A 90 -17.84 -9.41 14.42
CA GLY A 90 -18.71 -8.29 14.07
C GLY A 90 -18.01 -6.93 14.11
N VAL A 91 -16.67 -6.91 14.09
CA VAL A 91 -15.86 -5.69 14.02
C VAL A 91 -15.53 -5.41 12.56
N CYS A 92 -15.57 -4.15 12.15
CA CYS A 92 -15.18 -3.76 10.80
C CYS A 92 -13.69 -4.02 10.58
N ALA A 93 -13.39 -5.01 9.75
CA ALA A 93 -12.06 -5.31 9.28
C ALA A 93 -11.92 -4.85 7.83
N ASP A 94 -10.69 -4.50 7.47
CA ASP A 94 -10.32 -4.16 6.10
C ASP A 94 -10.68 -5.31 5.14
N VAL A 95 -11.26 -4.96 4.00
CA VAL A 95 -11.56 -5.93 2.94
C VAL A 95 -10.35 -5.97 2.02
N ASP A 96 -9.74 -7.15 1.88
CA ASP A 96 -8.75 -7.35 0.83
C ASP A 96 -9.45 -7.42 -0.53
N GLU A 97 -9.62 -6.29 -1.21
CA GLU A 97 -10.30 -6.29 -2.51
C GLU A 97 -9.50 -7.03 -3.58
N CYS A 98 -8.16 -7.08 -3.46
CA CYS A 98 -7.31 -7.83 -4.36
C CYS A 98 -7.57 -9.34 -4.27
N ALA A 99 -7.75 -9.87 -3.05
CA ALA A 99 -8.17 -11.26 -2.83
C ALA A 99 -9.63 -11.52 -3.23
N ASN A 100 -10.46 -10.48 -3.21
CA ASN A 100 -11.89 -10.54 -3.57
C ASN A 100 -12.18 -10.20 -5.04
N GLY A 101 -11.16 -10.25 -5.90
CA GLY A 101 -11.34 -10.17 -7.35
C GLY A 101 -11.42 -8.75 -7.93
N ALA A 102 -10.89 -7.74 -7.23
CA ALA A 102 -10.63 -6.44 -7.83
C ALA A 102 -9.75 -6.61 -9.09
N THR A 103 -10.17 -5.99 -10.19
CA THR A 103 -9.45 -6.08 -11.47
C THR A 103 -8.68 -4.80 -11.74
N CYS A 104 -7.36 -4.93 -11.79
CA CYS A 104 -6.47 -3.89 -12.30
C CYS A 104 -6.34 -3.98 -13.83
N GLY A 105 -5.75 -2.95 -14.42
CA GLY A 105 -5.38 -2.94 -15.84
C GLY A 105 -4.43 -4.07 -16.22
N GLU A 106 -4.29 -4.32 -17.53
CA GLU A 106 -3.19 -5.14 -18.03
C GLU A 106 -1.85 -4.48 -17.67
N HIS A 107 -0.84 -5.27 -17.31
CA HIS A 107 0.44 -4.79 -16.78
C HIS A 107 0.32 -3.93 -15.52
N ALA A 108 -0.62 -4.28 -14.64
CA ALA A 108 -0.75 -3.69 -13.33
C ALA A 108 -0.92 -4.75 -12.25
N THR A 109 -0.36 -4.47 -11.09
CA THR A 109 -0.48 -5.29 -9.89
C THR A 109 -1.43 -4.62 -8.88
N CYS A 110 -2.31 -5.41 -8.28
CA CYS A 110 -3.20 -4.97 -7.20
C CYS A 110 -2.48 -5.01 -5.85
N TYR A 111 -2.63 -3.95 -5.07
CA TYR A 111 -2.11 -3.83 -3.72
C TYR A 111 -3.26 -3.49 -2.77
N ASN A 112 -3.49 -4.36 -1.79
CA ASN A 112 -4.48 -4.09 -0.75
C ASN A 112 -3.97 -3.00 0.20
N ASN A 113 -4.82 -2.03 0.51
CA ASN A 113 -4.54 -0.96 1.46
C ASN A 113 -5.66 -0.90 2.50
N VAL A 114 -5.40 -0.25 3.63
CA VAL A 114 -6.43 -0.10 4.65
C VAL A 114 -7.53 0.84 4.14
N GLY A 115 -8.75 0.32 4.00
CA GLY A 115 -9.94 1.01 3.51
C GLY A 115 -10.11 1.01 1.98
N GLY A 116 -9.35 0.21 1.25
CA GLY A 116 -9.47 0.07 -0.21
C GLY A 116 -8.22 -0.51 -0.86
N TYR A 117 -8.17 -0.52 -2.19
CA TYR A 117 -7.02 -1.06 -2.92
C TYR A 117 -6.42 -0.03 -3.88
N LEU A 118 -5.19 -0.28 -4.30
CA LEU A 118 -4.50 0.50 -5.33
C LEU A 118 -3.99 -0.44 -6.41
N CYS A 119 -4.25 -0.08 -7.66
CA CYS A 119 -3.58 -0.68 -8.81
C CYS A 119 -2.36 0.16 -9.16
N SER A 120 -1.19 -0.46 -9.29
CA SER A 120 0.01 0.20 -9.81
C SER A 120 0.48 -0.54 -11.04
N CYS A 121 0.81 0.21 -12.09
CA CYS A 121 1.46 -0.34 -13.26
C CYS A 121 2.76 -1.05 -12.87
N ASP A 122 3.04 -2.16 -13.53
CA ASP A 122 4.26 -2.92 -13.37
C ASP A 122 5.48 -2.11 -13.85
N ILE A 123 6.67 -2.51 -13.44
CA ILE A 123 7.91 -1.83 -13.85
C ILE A 123 8.05 -1.87 -15.38
N GLY A 124 8.40 -0.73 -15.98
CA GLY A 124 8.44 -0.56 -17.43
C GLY A 124 7.11 -0.13 -18.05
N TYR A 125 6.09 0.13 -17.23
CA TYR A 125 4.81 0.69 -17.63
C TYR A 125 4.45 1.94 -16.80
N GLY A 126 3.75 2.88 -17.44
CA GLY A 126 3.23 4.09 -16.84
C GLY A 126 1.74 4.28 -17.12
N GLY A 127 1.01 4.87 -16.17
CA GLY A 127 -0.44 5.03 -16.24
C GLY A 127 -1.10 5.17 -14.88
N ASP A 128 -2.42 4.98 -14.85
CA ASP A 128 -3.27 5.09 -13.65
C ASP A 128 -3.53 3.76 -12.94
N GLY A 129 -2.88 2.67 -13.37
CA GLY A 129 -3.08 1.32 -12.84
C GLY A 129 -4.27 0.58 -13.46
N GLN A 130 -5.16 1.27 -14.17
CA GLN A 130 -6.23 0.67 -14.99
C GLN A 130 -5.87 0.65 -16.48
N THR A 131 -5.16 1.68 -16.93
CA THR A 131 -4.58 1.79 -18.25
C THR A 131 -3.08 1.99 -18.11
N CYS A 132 -2.31 0.95 -18.38
CA CYS A 132 -0.85 0.98 -18.32
C CYS A 132 -0.28 0.88 -19.73
N THR A 133 0.63 1.80 -20.06
CA THR A 133 1.33 1.86 -21.34
C THR A 133 2.82 1.65 -21.14
N ALA A 134 3.46 0.93 -22.04
CA ALA A 134 4.90 0.69 -21.96
C ALA A 134 5.67 2.02 -21.97
N CYS A 135 6.75 2.10 -21.19
CA CYS A 135 7.60 3.28 -21.14
C CYS A 135 8.22 3.61 -22.50
N GLU A 136 8.38 4.90 -22.77
CA GLU A 136 9.07 5.37 -23.97
C GLU A 136 10.57 5.06 -23.87
N ALA A 137 11.19 4.89 -25.03
CA ALA A 137 12.62 4.66 -25.15
C ALA A 137 13.40 5.79 -24.46
N GLY A 138 14.29 5.42 -23.53
CA GLY A 138 15.03 6.38 -22.71
C GLY A 138 14.46 6.57 -21.30
N THR A 139 13.34 5.92 -20.95
CA THR A 139 12.76 5.93 -19.60
C THR A 139 12.51 4.51 -19.08
N TRP A 140 12.53 4.34 -17.77
CA TRP A 140 12.34 3.05 -17.11
C TRP A 140 11.77 3.21 -15.69
N GLY A 141 11.50 2.08 -15.03
CA GLY A 141 11.06 2.06 -13.64
C GLY A 141 9.55 2.09 -13.48
N GLN A 142 9.10 2.24 -12.23
CA GLN A 142 7.67 2.36 -11.90
C GLN A 142 7.15 3.71 -12.40
N GLY A 143 6.08 3.69 -13.19
CA GLY A 143 5.49 4.91 -13.74
C GLY A 143 6.37 5.65 -14.73
N CYS A 144 7.39 5.00 -15.30
CA CYS A 144 8.40 5.60 -16.19
C CYS A 144 9.10 6.82 -15.59
N ALA A 145 9.23 6.87 -14.25
CA ALA A 145 9.72 8.04 -13.54
C ALA A 145 11.25 8.22 -13.57
N LYS A 146 11.99 7.30 -14.19
CA LYS A 146 13.45 7.36 -14.27
C LYS A 146 13.91 7.46 -15.70
N ASP A 147 14.84 8.36 -15.95
CA ASP A 147 15.56 8.44 -17.21
C ASP A 147 16.70 7.41 -17.24
N CYS A 148 16.98 6.86 -18.41
CA CYS A 148 18.20 6.10 -18.65
C CYS A 148 19.41 7.04 -18.51
N ALA A 149 20.44 6.62 -17.77
CA ALA A 149 21.64 7.42 -17.57
C ALA A 149 22.90 6.58 -17.83
N LEU A 150 23.80 7.13 -18.63
CA LEU A 150 25.10 6.56 -18.95
C LEU A 150 26.13 7.69 -18.97
N GLU A 151 27.23 7.53 -18.23
CA GLU A 151 28.33 8.49 -18.29
C GLU A 151 28.95 8.51 -19.69
N HIS A 152 29.37 9.69 -20.15
CA HIS A 152 29.96 9.92 -21.47
C HIS A 152 29.06 9.62 -22.67
N CYS A 153 27.78 9.34 -22.47
CA CYS A 153 26.82 9.31 -23.57
C CYS A 153 26.22 10.69 -23.78
N ALA A 154 26.46 11.27 -24.96
CA ALA A 154 25.96 12.59 -25.32
C ALA A 154 24.50 12.57 -25.77
N SER A 155 24.04 11.50 -26.43
CA SER A 155 22.64 11.36 -26.86
C SER A 155 22.24 9.93 -27.24
N GLY A 156 20.92 9.68 -27.24
CA GLY A 156 20.34 8.41 -27.71
C GLY A 156 20.62 7.23 -26.78
N ILE A 157 20.54 7.46 -25.46
CA ILE A 157 20.64 6.41 -24.45
C ILE A 157 19.39 5.53 -24.53
N LEU A 158 19.58 4.22 -24.69
CA LEU A 158 18.55 3.21 -24.52
C LEU A 158 18.88 2.34 -23.31
N CYS A 159 17.87 1.98 -22.53
CA CYS A 159 18.02 1.05 -21.43
C CYS A 159 16.86 0.06 -21.37
N ASP A 160 17.08 -1.05 -20.68
CA ASP A 160 16.04 -2.02 -20.37
C ASP A 160 14.98 -1.37 -19.47
N VAL A 161 13.71 -1.53 -19.83
CA VAL A 161 12.60 -0.88 -19.15
C VAL A 161 12.32 -1.46 -17.76
N ALA A 162 12.78 -2.69 -17.49
CA ALA A 162 12.56 -3.39 -16.23
C ALA A 162 13.59 -3.03 -15.16
N ASP A 163 14.86 -2.82 -15.54
CA ASP A 163 15.94 -2.59 -14.57
C ASP A 163 16.81 -1.35 -14.83
N GLY A 164 16.60 -0.66 -15.94
CA GLY A 164 17.36 0.54 -16.30
C GLY A 164 18.77 0.26 -16.81
N THR A 165 19.14 -1.00 -17.04
CA THR A 165 20.45 -1.37 -17.59
C THR A 165 20.60 -0.79 -18.98
N VAL A 166 21.59 0.06 -19.18
CA VAL A 166 21.85 0.71 -20.46
C VAL A 166 22.25 -0.34 -21.50
N THR A 167 21.52 -0.37 -22.61
CA THR A 167 21.72 -1.33 -23.71
C THR A 167 22.47 -0.71 -24.87
N SER A 168 22.34 0.61 -25.07
CA SER A 168 23.11 1.33 -26.07
C SER A 168 23.17 2.85 -25.82
N CYS A 169 24.15 3.47 -26.46
CA CYS A 169 24.27 4.90 -26.68
C CYS A 169 24.42 5.16 -28.18
N ALA A 170 23.80 6.23 -28.70
CA ALA A 170 23.90 6.58 -30.13
C ALA A 170 25.09 7.49 -30.44
N ALA A 171 25.54 8.30 -29.47
CA ALA A 171 26.70 9.18 -29.62
C ALA A 171 27.38 9.43 -28.28
N CYS A 172 28.69 9.24 -28.24
CA CYS A 172 29.53 9.53 -27.08
C CYS A 172 29.98 10.99 -27.04
N GLU A 173 30.33 11.46 -25.86
CA GLU A 173 31.10 12.70 -25.70
C GLU A 173 32.49 12.57 -26.35
N PRO A 174 33.09 13.68 -26.83
CA PRO A 174 34.44 13.65 -27.39
C PRO A 174 35.44 13.01 -26.43
N GLY A 175 36.29 12.12 -26.94
CA GLY A 175 37.24 11.35 -26.15
C GLY A 175 36.75 9.98 -25.70
N SER A 176 35.48 9.62 -25.94
CA SER A 176 34.91 8.30 -25.61
C SER A 176 34.32 7.60 -26.84
N TRP A 177 34.32 6.26 -26.83
CA TRP A 177 33.77 5.42 -27.89
C TRP A 177 33.26 4.07 -27.34
N GLY A 178 32.60 3.31 -28.21
CA GLY A 178 31.97 2.03 -27.93
C GLY A 178 30.46 2.18 -27.73
N SER A 179 29.74 1.05 -27.82
CA SER A 179 28.27 1.02 -27.73
C SER A 179 27.69 1.56 -26.41
N LEU A 180 28.50 1.67 -25.36
CA LEU A 180 28.15 2.26 -24.06
C LEU A 180 29.16 3.36 -23.64
N CYS A 181 29.92 3.93 -24.59
CA CYS A 181 30.92 4.97 -24.34
C CYS A 181 31.95 4.60 -23.25
N GLN A 182 32.20 3.31 -23.07
CA GLN A 182 33.01 2.77 -21.99
C GLN A 182 34.52 2.83 -22.27
N SER A 183 34.91 3.11 -23.52
CA SER A 183 36.29 3.13 -23.95
C SER A 183 36.74 4.57 -24.18
N SER A 184 37.97 4.90 -23.79
CA SER A 184 38.59 6.18 -24.12
C SER A 184 39.28 6.11 -25.49
N CYS A 185 39.23 7.19 -26.24
CA CYS A 185 40.02 7.35 -27.46
C CYS A 185 41.52 7.42 -27.12
N ASP A 186 42.37 6.82 -27.95
CA ASP A 186 43.82 7.03 -27.83
C ASP A 186 44.18 8.46 -28.25
N LEU A 187 44.80 9.21 -27.33
CA LEU A 187 45.22 10.60 -27.56
C LEU A 187 46.21 10.73 -28.73
N GLY A 188 47.04 9.72 -28.99
CA GLY A 188 48.04 9.75 -30.06
C GLY A 188 48.93 11.00 -29.97
N ASP A 189 48.97 11.77 -31.06
CA ASP A 189 49.70 13.05 -31.16
C ASP A 189 48.84 14.28 -30.79
N CYS A 190 47.58 14.10 -30.38
CA CYS A 190 46.72 15.21 -29.96
C CYS A 190 47.21 15.79 -28.63
N SER A 191 47.28 17.12 -28.53
CA SER A 191 47.73 17.81 -27.32
C SER A 191 46.65 17.97 -26.24
N ASP A 192 45.36 17.93 -26.61
CA ASP A 192 44.25 18.27 -25.71
C ASP A 192 43.07 17.29 -25.83
N ALA A 193 42.21 17.43 -26.85
CA ALA A 193 41.06 16.56 -27.05
C ALA A 193 41.15 15.81 -28.40
N VAL A 194 40.65 14.58 -28.39
CA VAL A 194 40.63 13.70 -29.55
C VAL A 194 39.19 13.29 -29.86
N VAL A 195 38.83 13.33 -31.13
CA VAL A 195 37.58 12.76 -31.65
C VAL A 195 37.93 11.45 -32.30
N CYS A 196 37.32 10.37 -31.83
CA CYS A 196 37.44 9.07 -32.45
C CYS A 196 36.07 8.55 -32.90
N ASP A 197 36.09 7.61 -33.84
CA ASP A 197 34.92 6.94 -34.37
C ASP A 197 34.19 6.14 -33.26
N HIS A 198 32.86 6.26 -33.23
CA HIS A 198 32.03 5.69 -32.17
C HIS A 198 32.16 4.17 -32.04
N ASP A 199 32.22 3.45 -33.16
CA ASP A 199 32.17 1.98 -33.14
C ASP A 199 33.57 1.35 -33.11
N THR A 200 34.55 2.02 -33.71
CA THR A 200 35.90 1.47 -33.92
C THR A 200 36.97 2.08 -33.04
N GLY A 201 36.72 3.26 -32.45
CA GLY A 201 37.72 4.01 -31.69
C GLY A 201 38.84 4.62 -32.54
N ALA A 202 38.72 4.56 -33.88
CA ALA A 202 39.72 5.12 -34.77
C ALA A 202 39.77 6.65 -34.67
N VAL A 203 40.96 7.22 -34.47
CA VAL A 203 41.15 8.68 -34.38
C VAL A 203 40.72 9.35 -35.67
N LEU A 204 39.73 10.25 -35.59
CA LEU A 204 39.21 11.05 -36.70
C LEU A 204 39.83 12.44 -36.74
N GLY A 205 40.28 12.96 -35.59
CA GLY A 205 40.98 14.24 -35.50
C GLY A 205 41.15 14.71 -34.07
N CYS A 206 41.84 15.84 -33.90
CA CYS A 206 41.96 16.54 -32.62
C CYS A 206 41.04 17.77 -32.62
N THR A 207 40.58 18.20 -31.45
CA THR A 207 39.76 19.40 -31.25
C THR A 207 40.38 20.34 -30.24
#